data_AF-A0A094CPK2-F1
#
_entry.id   AF-A0A094CPK2-F1
#
_cell.length_a   1.000
_cell.length_b   1.000
_cell.length_c   1.000
_cell.angle_alpha   90.00
_cell.angle_beta   90.00
_cell.angle_gamma   90.00
#
_symmetry.space_group_name_H-M   'P 1'
#
loop_
_entity.id
_entity.type
_entity.pdbx_description
1 polymer ?
#
loop_
_entity_poly.entity_id
_entity_poly.type
_entity_poly.pdbx_seq_one_letter_code
_entity_poly.pdbx_strand_id
1 'polypeptide(L)'
;MAFASTSRAIWLSTFVIIICLYFTLNSETFGSSTTIRTQAPVVEKPLTPEEETCKKLGMVKEETCGIPETPYFKALDTTPTPDDQRPLITYAYYESAFARANLKFFVDHALHDAADFIFILNGETDADKTIIFKDQEIPEDLRDIIPKRDKKNIFVKKRPNTCFDLGAHNEVLNSVLGGEGWIGKDGPIKEPKGMVSAGDNMLLRNKYKRYILMNASIRGPFVPRWSTQCWSDSYLNRLTDKIKLVGMSYNCHAGEGHIQSMIWATDSIGLQHILTKAGIGECFEAMAGAMLAEVRTTQVLRDLGYEVDTFMSVYHSENRAAKYARMRAKKAKGIKQFKRGEIESGAETVVARETEEEKKAKEAKAKKEEEEKKAKEAKAAKEAKEKKEKEAAAAKTTSTHIPTASEVAAAKAAEEERVRKEKEAKAAAEEAARIQKEKNDKLLLIEDNDMPGYFWRECKHEDWLGPGSYFGTFVHPYENLFMKSHRKIEDTVLDNLTKWHDGWGYESYDVCY
;
A
#
# COMPACT_ATOMS: atom_id res chain seq x y z
N MET A 1 62.55 -30.40 49.34
CA MET A 1 62.24 -30.32 50.79
C MET A 1 61.77 -28.91 51.07
N ALA A 2 60.46 -28.78 51.23
CA ALA A 2 59.67 -27.67 50.73
C ALA A 2 59.24 -26.69 51.83
N PHE A 3 59.76 -25.47 51.75
CA PHE A 3 59.14 -24.25 52.28
C PHE A 3 58.19 -23.71 51.19
N ALA A 4 56.88 -23.89 51.33
CA ALA A 4 55.83 -23.09 50.67
C ALA A 4 54.44 -23.67 50.97
N SER A 5 53.93 -23.49 52.20
CA SER A 5 52.53 -23.83 52.50
C SER A 5 51.90 -22.88 53.54
N THR A 6 52.14 -21.58 53.40
CA THR A 6 51.49 -20.53 54.22
C THR A 6 50.62 -19.56 53.40
N SER A 7 50.57 -19.66 52.06
CA SER A 7 49.73 -18.78 51.22
C SER A 7 48.34 -19.31 50.85
N ARG A 8 47.97 -20.54 51.22
CA ARG A 8 46.61 -21.09 50.95
C ARG A 8 45.59 -20.81 52.07
N ALA A 9 46.03 -20.58 53.30
CA ALA A 9 45.14 -20.33 54.43
C ALA A 9 44.55 -18.90 54.46
N ILE A 10 45.30 -17.92 53.93
CA ILE A 10 44.89 -16.50 53.94
C ILE A 10 43.83 -16.20 52.86
N TRP A 11 43.81 -16.95 51.75
CA TRP A 11 42.81 -16.76 50.68
C TRP A 11 41.44 -17.40 51.00
N LEU A 12 41.42 -18.45 51.80
CA LEU A 12 40.16 -19.09 52.22
C LEU A 12 39.42 -18.27 53.28
N SER A 13 40.13 -17.55 54.16
CA SER A 13 39.49 -16.72 55.19
C SER A 13 38.86 -15.44 54.63
N THR A 14 39.47 -14.79 53.63
CA THR A 14 38.88 -13.61 52.96
C THR A 14 37.66 -13.96 52.10
N PHE A 15 37.65 -15.13 51.46
CA PHE A 15 36.52 -15.54 50.63
C PHE A 15 35.27 -15.89 51.46
N VAL A 16 35.45 -16.50 52.64
CA VAL A 16 34.34 -16.82 53.55
C VAL A 16 33.76 -15.56 54.19
N ILE A 17 34.58 -14.56 54.54
CA ILE A 17 34.10 -13.29 55.13
C ILE A 17 33.27 -12.48 54.11
N ILE A 18 33.63 -12.50 52.83
CA ILE A 18 32.87 -11.81 51.77
C ILE A 18 31.53 -12.51 51.50
N ILE A 19 31.49 -13.84 51.52
CA ILE A 19 30.23 -14.60 51.40
C ILE A 19 29.33 -14.33 52.61
N CYS A 20 29.87 -14.30 53.84
CA CYS A 20 29.09 -13.99 55.03
C CYS A 20 28.55 -12.54 55.03
N LEU A 21 29.32 -11.55 54.58
CA LEU A 21 28.85 -10.16 54.46
C LEU A 21 27.80 -9.97 53.35
N TYR A 22 27.90 -10.73 52.25
CA TYR A 22 26.91 -10.68 51.18
C TYR A 22 25.57 -11.32 51.59
N PHE A 23 25.61 -12.37 52.42
CA PHE A 23 24.40 -13.00 52.96
C PHE A 23 23.79 -12.19 54.11
N THR A 24 24.56 -11.53 54.98
CA THR A 24 24.00 -10.69 56.06
C THR A 24 23.43 -9.36 55.57
N LEU A 25 23.94 -8.78 54.48
CA LEU A 25 23.40 -7.54 53.89
C LEU A 25 22.19 -7.76 52.95
N ASN A 26 21.94 -9.00 52.49
CA ASN A 26 20.82 -9.32 51.59
C ASN A 26 19.76 -10.25 52.23
N SER A 27 19.86 -10.58 53.52
CA SER A 27 18.86 -11.37 54.23
C SER A 27 18.21 -10.60 55.39
N GLU A 28 17.68 -9.40 55.13
CA GLU A 28 16.61 -8.85 55.96
C GLU A 28 15.23 -9.30 55.45
N THR A 29 15.09 -10.62 55.32
CA THR A 29 13.79 -11.27 55.45
C THR A 29 14.02 -12.58 56.18
N PHE A 30 13.14 -12.85 57.16
CA PHE A 30 13.04 -14.04 58.01
C PHE A 30 13.75 -14.01 59.36
N GLY A 31 12.97 -13.66 60.40
CA GLY A 31 13.31 -14.07 61.75
C GLY A 31 12.57 -13.36 62.88
N SER A 32 11.26 -13.13 62.79
CA SER A 32 10.46 -12.76 63.97
C SER A 32 9.07 -13.37 63.92
N SER A 33 8.87 -14.39 64.75
CA SER A 33 7.61 -14.91 65.29
C SER A 33 6.42 -15.08 64.34
N THR A 34 6.12 -16.34 64.03
CA THR A 34 4.87 -16.79 63.40
C THR A 34 3.67 -16.33 64.23
N THR A 35 3.15 -15.15 63.91
CA THR A 35 1.75 -14.81 64.14
C THR A 35 1.06 -15.04 62.81
N ILE A 36 0.13 -15.99 62.74
CA ILE A 36 -0.76 -16.15 61.59
C ILE A 36 -1.61 -14.88 61.54
N ARG A 37 -1.14 -13.88 60.78
CA ARG A 37 -1.96 -12.77 60.32
C ARG A 37 -2.54 -13.22 59.00
N THR A 38 -3.84 -13.49 59.01
CA THR A 38 -4.65 -13.58 57.79
C THR A 38 -4.32 -12.36 56.93
N GLN A 39 -3.59 -12.56 55.83
CA GLN A 39 -3.58 -11.56 54.77
C GLN A 39 -5.01 -11.50 54.27
N ALA A 40 -5.64 -10.34 54.44
CA ALA A 40 -6.86 -10.02 53.72
C ALA A 40 -6.59 -10.29 52.23
N PRO A 41 -7.55 -10.86 51.49
CA PRO A 41 -7.38 -11.06 50.06
C PRO A 41 -6.95 -9.73 49.46
N VAL A 42 -5.88 -9.75 48.66
CA VAL A 42 -5.54 -8.62 47.79
C VAL A 42 -6.75 -8.46 46.89
N VAL A 43 -7.62 -7.52 47.25
CA VAL A 43 -8.67 -7.04 46.37
C VAL A 43 -7.90 -6.30 45.29
N GLU A 44 -7.62 -7.00 44.18
CA GLU A 44 -7.23 -6.33 42.95
C GLU A 44 -8.25 -5.23 42.74
N LYS A 45 -7.79 -3.98 42.70
CA LYS A 45 -8.66 -2.87 42.28
C LYS A 45 -9.24 -3.29 40.92
N PRO A 46 -10.56 -3.13 40.69
CA PRO A 46 -11.09 -3.33 39.36
C PRO A 46 -10.28 -2.45 38.41
N LEU A 47 -9.67 -3.09 37.42
CA LEU A 47 -8.94 -2.42 36.36
C LEU A 47 -9.91 -1.42 35.72
N THR A 48 -9.41 -0.23 35.40
CA THR A 48 -10.14 0.67 34.51
C THR A 48 -10.37 -0.01 33.15
N PRO A 49 -11.41 0.34 32.40
CA PRO A 49 -11.64 -0.20 31.05
C PRO A 49 -10.40 -0.08 30.14
N GLU A 50 -9.63 0.99 30.31
CA GLU A 50 -8.38 1.26 29.62
C GLU A 50 -7.28 0.28 30.04
N GLU A 51 -7.10 0.03 31.33
CA GLU A 51 -6.13 -0.94 31.84
C GLU A 51 -6.51 -2.38 31.48
N GLU A 52 -7.81 -2.74 31.48
CA GLU A 52 -8.28 -4.04 30.98
C GLU A 52 -7.98 -4.21 29.49
N THR A 53 -8.10 -3.15 28.71
CA THR A 53 -7.84 -3.15 27.27
C THR A 53 -6.34 -3.23 26.99
N CYS A 54 -5.52 -2.40 27.64
CA CYS A 54 -4.05 -2.46 27.52
C CYS A 54 -3.53 -3.84 28.01
N LYS A 55 -4.11 -4.42 29.09
CA LYS A 55 -3.80 -5.78 29.56
C LYS A 55 -4.20 -6.87 28.56
N LYS A 56 -5.38 -6.77 27.92
CA LYS A 56 -5.80 -7.68 26.83
C LYS A 56 -4.89 -7.59 25.60
N LEU A 57 -4.32 -6.42 25.35
CA LEU A 57 -3.37 -6.17 24.25
C LEU A 57 -1.91 -6.50 24.60
N GLY A 58 -1.63 -7.02 25.81
CA GLY A 58 -0.27 -7.39 26.24
C GLY A 58 0.63 -6.20 26.60
N MET A 59 0.05 -5.01 26.77
CA MET A 59 0.76 -3.77 27.13
C MET A 59 0.71 -3.61 28.65
N VAL A 60 1.88 -3.64 29.29
CA VAL A 60 2.02 -3.93 30.72
C VAL A 60 1.80 -2.70 31.63
N LYS A 61 1.69 -1.47 31.09
CA LYS A 61 1.47 -0.25 31.89
C LYS A 61 0.60 0.80 31.18
N GLU A 62 -0.21 1.52 31.94
CA GLU A 62 -1.02 2.68 31.50
C GLU A 62 -0.14 3.74 30.78
N GLU A 63 1.07 3.97 31.29
CA GLU A 63 2.10 4.87 30.72
C GLU A 63 2.66 4.41 29.35
N THR A 64 2.52 3.12 29.01
CA THR A 64 2.95 2.55 27.72
C THR A 64 1.85 2.54 26.67
N CYS A 65 0.61 2.89 27.03
CA CYS A 65 -0.45 3.22 26.07
C CYS A 65 -0.20 4.66 25.54
N GLY A 66 1.02 4.91 25.09
CA GLY A 66 1.43 6.18 24.49
C GLY A 66 0.55 6.46 23.29
N ILE A 67 -0.05 7.65 23.27
CA ILE A 67 -0.80 8.18 22.13
C ILE A 67 0.15 8.09 20.94
N PRO A 68 -0.16 7.31 19.89
CA PRO A 68 0.64 7.37 18.68
C PRO A 68 0.54 8.80 18.16
N GLU A 69 1.62 9.57 18.21
CA GLU A 69 1.71 10.90 17.57
C GLU A 69 1.67 10.81 16.04
N THR A 70 1.24 9.66 15.48
CA THR A 70 1.06 9.54 14.04
C THR A 70 -0.02 10.53 13.64
N PRO A 71 0.28 11.49 12.75
CA PRO A 71 -0.72 12.45 12.33
C PRO A 71 -1.90 11.67 11.73
N TYR A 72 -3.07 11.81 12.35
CA TYR A 72 -4.32 11.39 11.73
C TYR A 72 -4.36 12.04 10.34
N PHE A 73 -4.64 11.25 9.31
CA PHE A 73 -4.77 11.75 7.95
C PHE A 73 -5.86 12.81 7.96
N LYS A 74 -5.45 14.05 7.69
CA LYS A 74 -6.40 15.11 7.36
C LYS A 74 -6.47 15.14 5.85
N ALA A 75 -7.69 15.13 5.33
CA ALA A 75 -7.92 15.43 3.93
C ALA A 75 -7.19 16.73 3.55
N LEU A 76 -6.63 16.75 2.33
CA LEU A 76 -5.93 17.94 1.81
C LEU A 76 -6.90 19.11 1.61
N ASP A 77 -8.17 18.78 1.32
CA ASP A 77 -9.31 19.69 1.26
C ASP A 77 -10.38 19.15 2.21
N THR A 78 -10.99 20.04 2.99
CA THR A 78 -12.05 19.70 3.96
C THR A 78 -13.39 20.29 3.54
N THR A 79 -13.45 20.92 2.36
CA THR A 79 -14.66 21.48 1.78
C THR A 79 -15.60 20.34 1.41
N PRO A 80 -16.82 20.27 1.98
CA PRO A 80 -17.75 19.21 1.65
C PRO A 80 -18.21 19.29 0.19
N THR A 81 -18.23 18.13 -0.47
CA THR A 81 -18.76 17.93 -1.81
C THR A 81 -20.26 18.25 -1.79
N PRO A 82 -20.71 19.21 -2.62
CA PRO A 82 -22.12 19.56 -2.72
C PRO A 82 -22.98 18.35 -3.11
N ASP A 83 -24.19 18.27 -2.56
CA ASP A 83 -25.13 17.16 -2.79
C ASP A 83 -25.40 16.90 -4.29
N ASP A 84 -25.42 17.94 -5.13
CA ASP A 84 -25.65 17.86 -6.58
C ASP A 84 -24.40 17.45 -7.39
N GLN A 85 -23.25 17.35 -6.73
CA GLN A 85 -21.96 16.95 -7.30
C GLN A 85 -21.49 15.59 -6.82
N ARG A 86 -22.14 15.01 -5.80
CA ARG A 86 -21.84 13.67 -5.31
C ARG A 86 -21.98 12.64 -6.45
N PRO A 87 -20.99 11.75 -6.65
CA PRO A 87 -21.15 10.61 -7.52
C PRO A 87 -22.09 9.58 -6.90
N LEU A 88 -22.69 8.74 -7.74
CA LEU A 88 -23.43 7.56 -7.30
C LEU A 88 -22.55 6.31 -7.35
N ILE A 89 -22.40 5.62 -6.23
CA ILE A 89 -21.68 4.36 -6.11
C ILE A 89 -22.70 3.25 -5.90
N THR A 90 -22.73 2.28 -6.82
CA THR A 90 -23.63 1.12 -6.75
C THR A 90 -22.82 -0.14 -6.47
N TYR A 91 -23.28 -0.95 -5.51
CA TYR A 91 -22.60 -2.17 -5.07
C TYR A 91 -23.54 -3.37 -5.24
N ALA A 92 -23.30 -4.19 -6.26
CA ALA A 92 -24.04 -5.43 -6.50
C ALA A 92 -23.57 -6.55 -5.56
N TYR A 93 -24.51 -7.13 -4.83
CA TYR A 93 -24.25 -8.13 -3.81
C TYR A 93 -25.18 -9.32 -3.95
N TYR A 94 -24.60 -10.52 -3.91
CA TYR A 94 -25.30 -11.78 -3.69
C TYR A 94 -24.63 -12.50 -2.53
N GLU A 95 -25.44 -13.10 -1.65
CA GLU A 95 -24.96 -13.71 -0.42
C GLU A 95 -23.96 -14.85 -0.68
N SER A 96 -22.77 -14.72 -0.09
CA SER A 96 -21.75 -15.76 -0.03
C SER A 96 -20.74 -15.43 1.06
N ALA A 97 -19.97 -16.43 1.52
CA ALA A 97 -18.98 -16.22 2.59
C ALA A 97 -17.95 -15.13 2.24
N PHE A 98 -17.40 -15.13 1.02
CA PHE A 98 -16.44 -14.11 0.59
C PHE A 98 -17.13 -12.75 0.37
N ALA A 99 -18.33 -12.73 -0.22
CA ALA A 99 -19.05 -11.50 -0.54
C ALA A 99 -19.45 -10.78 0.74
N ARG A 100 -19.92 -11.51 1.76
CA ARG A 100 -20.27 -10.95 3.07
C ARG A 100 -19.05 -10.35 3.77
N ALA A 101 -17.90 -11.03 3.74
CA ALA A 101 -16.66 -10.48 4.30
C ALA A 101 -16.21 -9.21 3.57
N ASN A 102 -16.33 -9.18 2.24
CA ASN A 102 -16.01 -8.00 1.43
C ASN A 102 -16.98 -6.83 1.70
N LEU A 103 -18.28 -7.11 1.81
CA LEU A 103 -19.29 -6.10 2.13
C LEU A 103 -19.03 -5.48 3.50
N LYS A 104 -18.71 -6.31 4.51
CA LYS A 104 -18.35 -5.81 5.84
C LYS A 104 -17.16 -4.86 5.75
N PHE A 105 -16.07 -5.29 5.13
CA PHE A 105 -14.87 -4.47 4.95
C PHE A 105 -15.17 -3.16 4.20
N PHE A 106 -16.01 -3.22 3.16
CA PHE A 106 -16.40 -2.03 2.39
C PHE A 106 -17.23 -1.06 3.24
N VAL A 107 -18.20 -1.55 4.03
CA VAL A 107 -19.01 -0.70 4.92
C VAL A 107 -18.14 -0.05 6.00
N ASP A 108 -17.17 -0.78 6.54
CA ASP A 108 -16.30 -0.29 7.61
C ASP A 108 -15.29 0.77 7.10
N HIS A 109 -14.82 0.68 5.86
CA HIS A 109 -13.72 1.52 5.37
C HIS A 109 -14.03 2.42 4.19
N ALA A 110 -15.00 2.10 3.34
CA ALA A 110 -15.19 2.75 2.04
C ALA A 110 -16.22 3.89 2.07
N LEU A 111 -17.18 3.86 3.01
CA LEU A 111 -18.26 4.84 3.07
C LEU A 111 -17.73 6.23 3.45
N HIS A 112 -18.35 7.27 2.91
CA HIS A 112 -18.01 8.67 3.16
C HIS A 112 -19.17 9.61 2.79
N ASP A 113 -19.16 10.87 3.25
CA ASP A 113 -20.23 11.84 2.96
C ASP A 113 -20.13 12.48 1.56
N ALA A 114 -19.01 12.33 0.87
CA ALA A 114 -18.79 12.90 -0.48
C ALA A 114 -19.45 12.12 -1.65
N ALA A 115 -20.15 11.01 -1.41
CA ALA A 115 -20.83 10.21 -2.45
C ALA A 115 -22.16 9.64 -1.95
N ASP A 116 -23.07 9.28 -2.86
CA ASP A 116 -24.26 8.49 -2.52
C ASP A 116 -23.99 7.00 -2.80
N PHE A 117 -24.46 6.12 -1.91
CA PHE A 117 -24.25 4.67 -1.99
C PHE A 117 -25.56 3.92 -2.14
N ILE A 118 -25.63 3.03 -3.12
CA ILE A 118 -26.75 2.09 -3.30
C ILE A 118 -26.21 0.66 -3.26
N PHE A 119 -26.57 -0.09 -2.22
CA PHE A 119 -26.32 -1.51 -2.12
C PHE A 119 -27.48 -2.29 -2.76
N ILE A 120 -27.17 -3.04 -3.82
CA ILE A 120 -28.13 -3.86 -4.56
C ILE A 120 -28.03 -5.28 -4.01
N LEU A 121 -28.96 -5.64 -3.13
CA LEU A 121 -29.00 -6.95 -2.49
C LEU A 121 -29.86 -7.90 -3.34
N ASN A 122 -29.19 -8.77 -4.08
CA ASN A 122 -29.78 -9.80 -4.91
C ASN A 122 -30.07 -11.03 -4.05
N GLY A 123 -31.35 -11.40 -3.93
CA GLY A 123 -31.78 -12.57 -3.15
C GLY A 123 -31.95 -12.31 -1.65
N GLU A 124 -32.24 -13.39 -0.93
CA GLU A 124 -32.45 -13.39 0.51
C GLU A 124 -31.15 -13.07 1.27
N THR A 125 -31.16 -12.01 2.07
CA THR A 125 -30.06 -11.64 2.96
C THR A 125 -30.53 -10.67 4.06
N ASP A 126 -29.84 -10.71 5.19
CA ASP A 126 -29.99 -9.79 6.32
C ASP A 126 -28.90 -8.71 6.37
N ALA A 127 -28.03 -8.63 5.35
CA ALA A 127 -26.87 -7.75 5.33
C ALA A 127 -27.21 -6.25 5.47
N ASP A 128 -28.42 -5.85 5.07
CA ASP A 128 -28.94 -4.50 5.33
C ASP A 128 -28.99 -4.19 6.83
N LYS A 129 -29.43 -5.13 7.66
CA LYS A 129 -29.60 -4.96 9.10
C LYS A 129 -28.32 -5.29 9.87
N THR A 130 -27.61 -6.33 9.45
CA THR A 130 -26.45 -6.87 10.18
C THR A 130 -25.13 -6.20 9.83
N ILE A 131 -25.06 -5.50 8.69
CA ILE A 131 -23.83 -4.84 8.22
C ILE A 131 -24.11 -3.38 7.86
N ILE A 132 -24.92 -3.11 6.83
CA ILE A 132 -25.01 -1.77 6.21
C ILE A 132 -25.58 -0.73 7.18
N PHE A 133 -26.75 -1.00 7.77
CA PHE A 133 -27.39 -0.10 8.73
C PHE A 133 -27.09 -0.45 10.18
N LYS A 134 -26.22 -1.43 10.46
CA LYS A 134 -25.80 -1.74 11.83
C LYS A 134 -25.09 -0.53 12.44
N ASP A 135 -25.58 -0.05 13.58
CA ASP A 135 -24.91 1.00 14.35
C ASP A 135 -23.63 0.43 14.97
N GLN A 136 -22.57 1.24 14.99
CA GLN A 136 -21.36 0.91 15.73
C GLN A 136 -21.68 0.94 17.22
N GLU A 137 -21.30 -0.14 17.92
CA GLU A 137 -21.40 -0.21 19.38
C GLU A 137 -20.25 0.63 19.97
N ILE A 138 -20.54 1.90 20.24
CA ILE A 138 -19.57 2.84 20.82
C ILE A 138 -19.73 2.85 22.35
N PRO A 139 -18.67 2.54 23.12
CA PRO A 139 -18.64 2.67 24.58
C PRO A 139 -19.12 4.05 25.03
N GLU A 140 -19.87 4.13 26.13
CA GLU A 140 -20.52 5.37 26.60
C GLU A 140 -19.52 6.52 26.75
N ASP A 141 -18.33 6.21 27.25
CA ASP A 141 -17.18 7.09 27.48
C ASP A 141 -16.54 7.63 26.19
N LEU A 142 -16.75 6.97 25.04
CA LEU A 142 -16.16 7.36 23.75
C LEU A 142 -17.15 8.02 22.78
N ARG A 143 -18.43 8.14 23.15
CA ARG A 143 -19.49 8.68 22.28
C ARG A 143 -19.28 10.14 21.90
N ASP A 144 -18.61 10.92 22.75
CA ASP A 144 -18.32 12.33 22.49
C ASP A 144 -17.10 12.52 21.57
N ILE A 145 -16.28 11.48 21.40
CA ILE A 145 -15.03 11.52 20.63
C ILE A 145 -15.22 10.89 19.25
N ILE A 146 -15.92 9.76 19.18
CA ILE A 146 -16.14 9.03 17.92
C ILE A 146 -17.36 9.60 17.21
N PRO A 147 -17.21 10.22 16.02
CA PRO A 147 -18.33 10.85 15.33
C PRO A 147 -19.35 9.81 14.88
N LYS A 148 -20.62 9.98 15.28
CA LYS A 148 -21.71 9.18 14.73
C LYS A 148 -21.93 9.55 13.26
N ARG A 149 -21.86 8.57 12.37
CA ARG A 149 -22.10 8.76 10.92
C ARG A 149 -23.62 8.72 10.64
N ASP A 150 -24.18 9.76 10.00
CA ASP A 150 -25.64 9.94 9.79
C ASP A 150 -26.26 9.00 8.73
N LYS A 151 -25.45 8.29 7.93
CA LYS A 151 -25.86 7.31 6.91
C LYS A 151 -26.97 7.80 5.94
N LYS A 152 -27.16 9.11 5.81
CA LYS A 152 -28.23 9.75 5.02
C LYS A 152 -28.11 9.54 3.51
N ASN A 153 -26.89 9.28 3.06
CA ASN A 153 -26.47 9.05 1.68
C ASN A 153 -26.36 7.55 1.35
N ILE A 154 -26.86 6.66 2.23
CA ILE A 154 -26.79 5.21 2.07
C ILE A 154 -28.18 4.64 1.86
N PHE A 155 -28.33 3.87 0.79
CA PHE A 155 -29.57 3.24 0.38
C PHE A 155 -29.34 1.76 0.07
N VAL A 156 -30.38 0.96 0.28
CA VAL A 156 -30.42 -0.45 -0.08
C VAL A 156 -31.59 -0.69 -1.03
N LYS A 157 -31.34 -1.46 -2.09
CA LYS A 157 -32.37 -2.04 -2.95
C LYS A 157 -32.35 -3.55 -2.80
N LYS A 158 -33.35 -4.12 -2.12
CA LYS A 158 -33.62 -5.56 -2.09
C LYS A 158 -34.40 -5.96 -3.35
N ARG A 159 -33.97 -7.05 -3.99
CA ARG A 159 -34.59 -7.59 -5.20
C ARG A 159 -34.37 -9.09 -5.34
N PRO A 160 -35.18 -9.82 -6.12
CA PRO A 160 -34.93 -11.22 -6.44
C PRO A 160 -33.55 -11.41 -7.08
N ASN A 161 -32.92 -12.57 -6.86
CA ASN A 161 -31.63 -12.90 -7.47
C ASN A 161 -31.79 -13.22 -8.96
N THR A 162 -31.89 -12.18 -9.77
CA THR A 162 -32.05 -12.22 -11.23
C THR A 162 -31.09 -11.22 -11.86
N CYS A 163 -30.79 -11.36 -13.15
CA CYS A 163 -29.95 -10.41 -13.88
C CYS A 163 -28.59 -10.20 -13.20
N PHE A 164 -27.69 -11.21 -13.26
CA PHE A 164 -26.31 -11.18 -12.74
C PHE A 164 -25.72 -9.75 -12.67
N ASP A 165 -25.00 -9.40 -11.62
CA ASP A 165 -24.37 -8.11 -11.31
C ASP A 165 -24.61 -6.95 -12.30
N LEU A 166 -24.02 -7.00 -13.51
CA LEU A 166 -24.20 -6.01 -14.58
C LEU A 166 -25.68 -5.69 -14.92
N GLY A 167 -26.53 -6.72 -15.00
CA GLY A 167 -27.96 -6.57 -15.24
C GLY A 167 -28.69 -5.94 -14.06
N ALA A 168 -28.27 -6.25 -12.83
CA ALA A 168 -28.81 -5.64 -11.62
C ALA A 168 -28.48 -4.14 -11.56
N HIS A 169 -27.25 -3.74 -11.94
CA HIS A 169 -26.91 -2.33 -12.11
C HIS A 169 -27.81 -1.65 -13.13
N ASN A 170 -28.00 -2.28 -14.30
CA ASN A 170 -28.87 -1.74 -15.34
C ASN A 170 -30.31 -1.55 -14.85
N GLU A 171 -30.91 -2.54 -14.19
CA GLU A 171 -32.26 -2.43 -13.63
C GLU A 171 -32.37 -1.28 -12.62
N VAL A 172 -31.44 -1.23 -11.65
CA VAL A 172 -31.48 -0.23 -10.58
C VAL A 172 -31.23 1.17 -11.13
N LEU A 173 -30.26 1.36 -12.03
CA LEU A 173 -29.98 2.67 -12.63
C LEU A 173 -31.14 3.18 -13.52
N ASN A 174 -31.95 2.27 -14.06
CA ASN A 174 -33.18 2.58 -14.80
C ASN A 174 -34.43 2.67 -13.91
N SER A 175 -34.26 2.75 -12.59
CA SER A 175 -35.35 2.91 -11.63
C SER A 175 -35.25 4.25 -10.90
N VAL A 176 -36.32 4.57 -10.16
CA VAL A 176 -36.40 5.74 -9.28
C VAL A 176 -36.14 5.32 -7.84
N LEU A 177 -35.51 6.19 -7.06
CA LEU A 177 -35.31 5.98 -5.63
C LEU A 177 -36.66 6.00 -4.90
N GLY A 178 -36.99 4.90 -4.21
CA GLY A 178 -38.26 4.73 -3.48
C GLY A 178 -39.19 3.71 -4.13
N GLY A 179 -40.09 3.13 -3.32
CA GLY A 179 -40.98 2.04 -3.73
C GLY A 179 -40.54 0.68 -3.17
N GLU A 180 -41.05 -0.40 -3.75
CA GLU A 180 -40.81 -1.77 -3.25
C GLU A 180 -39.31 -2.10 -3.15
N GLY A 181 -38.90 -2.69 -2.03
CA GLY A 181 -37.53 -3.13 -1.79
C GLY A 181 -36.51 -2.02 -1.49
N TRP A 182 -36.90 -0.73 -1.54
CA TRP A 182 -36.02 0.38 -1.19
C TRP A 182 -36.01 0.67 0.30
N ILE A 183 -34.82 0.81 0.88
CA ILE A 183 -34.59 1.06 2.30
C ILE A 183 -33.53 2.18 2.42
N GLY A 184 -33.79 3.16 3.27
CA GLY A 184 -32.83 4.19 3.67
C GLY A 184 -32.59 4.15 5.18
N LYS A 185 -31.91 5.16 5.72
CA LYS A 185 -31.58 5.21 7.15
C LYS A 185 -32.79 5.06 8.09
N ASP A 186 -33.95 5.59 7.69
CA ASP A 186 -35.19 5.57 8.48
C ASP A 186 -36.11 4.38 8.15
N GLY A 187 -35.62 3.40 7.36
CA GLY A 187 -36.37 2.23 6.93
C GLY A 187 -36.93 2.33 5.50
N PRO A 188 -38.06 1.66 5.19
CA PRO A 188 -38.60 1.59 3.83
C PRO A 188 -38.92 2.95 3.23
N ILE A 189 -38.45 3.20 2.00
CA ILE A 189 -38.64 4.47 1.29
C ILE A 189 -39.92 4.39 0.46
N LYS A 190 -40.87 5.30 0.71
CA LYS A 190 -42.12 5.37 -0.05
C LYS A 190 -41.86 5.75 -1.50
N GLU A 191 -42.68 5.23 -2.41
CA GLU A 191 -42.64 5.61 -3.81
C GLU A 191 -42.97 7.11 -3.97
N PRO A 192 -42.23 7.85 -4.81
CA PRO A 192 -42.51 9.27 -5.03
C PRO A 192 -43.91 9.47 -5.66
N LYS A 193 -44.72 10.35 -5.09
CA LYS A 193 -46.08 10.68 -5.58
C LYS A 193 -46.05 11.89 -6.52
N GLY A 194 -46.60 11.74 -7.74
CA GLY A 194 -46.86 12.85 -8.68
C GLY A 194 -46.61 12.48 -10.14
N MET A 195 -47.45 12.97 -11.07
CA MET A 195 -47.32 12.71 -12.51
C MET A 195 -46.09 13.44 -13.06
N VAL A 196 -45.12 12.64 -13.46
CA VAL A 196 -43.79 12.99 -13.91
C VAL A 196 -43.83 13.42 -15.37
N SER A 197 -43.82 14.73 -15.66
CA SER A 197 -43.25 15.20 -16.93
C SER A 197 -41.71 15.05 -16.96
N ALA A 198 -41.15 14.50 -15.88
CA ALA A 198 -39.73 14.35 -15.58
C ALA A 198 -39.35 12.87 -15.31
N GLY A 199 -40.13 11.89 -15.78
CA GLY A 199 -39.93 10.47 -15.48
C GLY A 199 -38.51 10.00 -15.78
N ASP A 200 -37.97 10.40 -16.93
CA ASP A 200 -36.57 10.16 -17.28
C ASP A 200 -35.60 10.93 -16.37
N ASN A 201 -35.84 12.20 -16.05
CA ASN A 201 -34.96 12.99 -15.18
C ASN A 201 -34.91 12.45 -13.73
N MET A 202 -35.89 11.66 -13.30
CA MET A 202 -35.91 11.03 -11.99
C MET A 202 -35.15 9.70 -11.92
N LEU A 203 -34.80 9.11 -13.06
CA LEU A 203 -34.04 7.87 -13.09
C LEU A 203 -32.64 8.09 -12.51
N LEU A 204 -32.15 7.11 -11.75
CA LEU A 204 -30.82 7.20 -11.13
C LEU A 204 -29.71 7.42 -12.17
N ARG A 205 -29.83 6.88 -13.39
CA ARG A 205 -28.92 7.15 -14.52
C ARG A 205 -28.88 8.61 -15.02
N ASN A 206 -29.87 9.43 -14.65
CA ASN A 206 -30.02 10.82 -15.08
C ASN A 206 -29.89 11.81 -13.91
N LYS A 207 -30.06 11.34 -12.67
CA LYS A 207 -29.93 12.15 -11.44
C LYS A 207 -28.49 12.56 -11.15
N TYR A 208 -27.51 11.73 -11.50
CA TYR A 208 -26.10 11.95 -11.16
C TYR A 208 -25.27 12.21 -12.42
N LYS A 209 -24.08 12.80 -12.23
CA LYS A 209 -23.15 13.10 -13.33
C LYS A 209 -22.02 12.09 -13.45
N ARG A 210 -21.72 11.38 -12.36
CA ARG A 210 -20.59 10.47 -12.19
C ARG A 210 -21.03 9.24 -11.41
N TYR A 211 -20.48 8.10 -11.80
CA TYR A 211 -20.92 6.79 -11.35
C TYR A 211 -19.74 5.88 -11.06
N ILE A 212 -19.85 5.07 -10.02
CA ILE A 212 -19.04 3.87 -9.83
C ILE A 212 -20.00 2.67 -9.72
N LEU A 213 -19.77 1.65 -10.53
CA LEU A 213 -20.50 0.40 -10.53
C LEU A 213 -19.53 -0.68 -10.06
N MET A 214 -19.81 -1.35 -8.96
CA MET A 214 -18.95 -2.39 -8.43
C MET A 214 -19.74 -3.58 -7.90
N ASN A 215 -19.08 -4.71 -7.72
CA ASN A 215 -19.70 -5.92 -7.19
C ASN A 215 -18.92 -6.52 -6.01
N ALA A 216 -19.57 -7.45 -5.32
CA ALA A 216 -19.05 -8.06 -4.10
C ALA A 216 -17.89 -9.05 -4.31
N SER A 217 -17.32 -9.13 -5.51
CA SER A 217 -16.24 -10.05 -5.82
C SER A 217 -14.84 -9.55 -5.42
N ILE A 218 -14.74 -8.28 -5.04
CA ILE A 218 -13.50 -7.60 -4.65
C ILE A 218 -13.57 -7.08 -3.21
N ARG A 219 -12.44 -7.00 -2.53
CA ARG A 219 -12.28 -6.37 -1.21
C ARG A 219 -11.48 -5.08 -1.34
N GLY A 220 -11.87 -4.07 -0.58
CA GLY A 220 -11.21 -2.76 -0.52
C GLY A 220 -12.18 -1.68 -0.04
N PRO A 221 -11.76 -0.41 -0.07
CA PRO A 221 -10.49 0.08 -0.60
C PRO A 221 -9.31 -0.19 0.36
N PHE A 222 -8.17 -0.56 -0.21
CA PHE A 222 -6.88 -0.66 0.45
C PHE A 222 -6.06 0.57 0.09
N VAL A 223 -6.16 1.61 0.93
CA VAL A 223 -5.45 2.87 0.73
C VAL A 223 -4.12 2.80 1.48
N PRO A 224 -2.95 2.99 0.82
CA PRO A 224 -1.67 2.98 1.52
C PRO A 224 -1.64 4.01 2.65
N ARG A 225 -0.96 3.70 3.78
CA ARG A 225 -0.92 4.60 4.96
C ARG A 225 -0.62 6.03 4.54
N TRP A 226 0.42 6.25 3.73
CA TRP A 226 0.91 7.58 3.36
C TRP A 226 0.00 8.36 2.39
N SER A 227 -1.11 7.79 1.92
CA SER A 227 -2.02 8.45 0.97
C SER A 227 -3.10 9.25 1.68
N THR A 228 -3.35 10.46 1.19
CA THR A 228 -4.45 11.35 1.61
C THR A 228 -5.57 11.44 0.57
N GLN A 229 -5.55 10.56 -0.45
CA GLN A 229 -6.53 10.61 -1.53
C GLN A 229 -7.82 9.90 -1.16
N CYS A 230 -8.95 10.49 -1.54
CA CYS A 230 -10.22 9.79 -1.55
C CYS A 230 -10.22 8.69 -2.62
N TRP A 231 -10.58 7.46 -2.23
CA TRP A 231 -10.50 6.30 -3.13
C TRP A 231 -11.43 6.43 -4.35
N SER A 232 -12.62 7.02 -4.17
CA SER A 232 -13.60 7.18 -5.24
C SER A 232 -13.13 8.22 -6.26
N ASP A 233 -12.51 9.30 -5.78
CA ASP A 233 -11.85 10.31 -6.62
C ASP A 233 -10.65 9.75 -7.38
N SER A 234 -9.87 8.83 -6.80
CA SER A 234 -8.78 8.16 -7.52
C SER A 234 -9.26 7.52 -8.81
N TYR A 235 -10.49 6.98 -8.84
CA TYR A 235 -11.12 6.43 -10.04
C TYR A 235 -11.77 7.51 -10.91
N LEU A 236 -12.61 8.36 -10.32
CA LEU A 236 -13.43 9.33 -11.06
C LEU A 236 -12.61 10.43 -11.73
N ASN A 237 -11.50 10.87 -11.13
CA ASN A 237 -10.66 11.93 -11.68
C ASN A 237 -9.81 11.48 -12.89
N ARG A 238 -9.88 10.20 -13.27
CA ARG A 238 -9.29 9.69 -14.52
C ARG A 238 -10.21 9.89 -15.73
N LEU A 239 -11.50 10.13 -15.49
CA LEU A 239 -12.45 10.42 -16.55
C LEU A 239 -12.12 11.77 -17.21
N THR A 240 -12.26 11.82 -18.53
CA THR A 240 -12.04 13.04 -19.32
C THR A 240 -13.11 13.14 -20.41
N ASP A 241 -13.03 14.17 -21.26
CA ASP A 241 -13.89 14.24 -22.46
C ASP A 241 -13.70 13.05 -23.39
N LYS A 242 -12.56 12.35 -23.30
CA LYS A 242 -12.25 11.17 -24.11
C LYS A 242 -12.35 9.86 -23.34
N ILE A 243 -11.91 9.83 -22.09
CA ILE A 243 -11.92 8.62 -21.25
C ILE A 243 -13.27 8.51 -20.55
N LYS A 244 -14.07 7.51 -20.95
CA LYS A 244 -15.46 7.33 -20.47
C LYS A 244 -15.66 6.10 -19.61
N LEU A 245 -14.65 5.25 -19.44
CA LEU A 245 -14.71 4.09 -18.57
C LEU A 245 -13.35 3.83 -17.94
N VAL A 246 -13.32 3.72 -16.62
CA VAL A 246 -12.11 3.42 -15.84
C VAL A 246 -12.39 2.21 -14.95
N GLY A 247 -11.47 1.25 -14.87
CA GLY A 247 -11.61 0.11 -13.95
C GLY A 247 -10.28 -0.35 -13.38
N MET A 248 -10.32 -1.36 -12.50
CA MET A 248 -9.10 -1.80 -11.83
C MET A 248 -8.16 -2.60 -12.74
N SER A 249 -8.69 -3.24 -13.79
CA SER A 249 -7.90 -4.14 -14.62
C SER A 249 -8.38 -4.18 -16.07
N TYR A 250 -7.43 -4.47 -16.97
CA TYR A 250 -7.64 -4.62 -18.40
C TYR A 250 -7.27 -6.03 -18.82
N ASN A 251 -8.24 -6.78 -19.34
CA ASN A 251 -8.07 -8.16 -19.80
C ASN A 251 -8.24 -8.24 -21.33
N CYS A 252 -7.76 -9.31 -21.96
CA CYS A 252 -8.13 -9.63 -23.33
C CYS A 252 -8.91 -10.93 -23.37
N HIS A 253 -9.97 -10.93 -24.19
CA HIS A 253 -10.79 -12.08 -24.45
C HIS A 253 -11.00 -12.22 -25.96
N ALA A 254 -10.56 -13.34 -26.54
CA ALA A 254 -10.62 -13.59 -27.98
C ALA A 254 -9.99 -12.48 -28.86
N GLY A 255 -8.91 -11.85 -28.37
CA GLY A 255 -8.21 -10.76 -29.07
C GLY A 255 -8.82 -9.37 -28.84
N GLU A 256 -9.98 -9.29 -28.19
CA GLU A 256 -10.63 -8.04 -27.82
C GLU A 256 -10.27 -7.65 -26.39
N GLY A 257 -9.81 -6.42 -26.21
CA GLY A 257 -9.35 -5.95 -24.91
C GLY A 257 -10.37 -5.09 -24.20
N HIS A 258 -10.64 -5.40 -22.94
CA HIS A 258 -11.75 -4.84 -22.17
C HIS A 258 -11.40 -4.55 -20.71
N ILE A 259 -12.12 -3.59 -20.12
CA ILE A 259 -12.07 -3.32 -18.69
C ILE A 259 -12.96 -4.32 -17.95
N GLN A 260 -12.41 -5.03 -16.97
CA GLN A 260 -13.17 -6.02 -16.20
C GLN A 260 -14.18 -5.35 -15.25
N SER A 261 -15.35 -5.95 -15.05
CA SER A 261 -16.55 -5.33 -14.46
C SER A 261 -16.62 -5.32 -12.93
N MET A 262 -15.54 -5.69 -12.23
CA MET A 262 -15.55 -5.68 -10.76
C MET A 262 -15.72 -4.28 -10.18
N ILE A 263 -15.17 -3.29 -10.87
CA ILE A 263 -15.37 -1.87 -10.60
C ILE A 263 -15.26 -1.08 -11.91
N TRP A 264 -16.26 -0.27 -12.21
CA TRP A 264 -16.30 0.64 -13.34
C TRP A 264 -16.67 2.04 -12.87
N ALA A 265 -15.77 2.99 -13.08
CA ALA A 265 -16.04 4.41 -12.96
C ALA A 265 -16.37 5.00 -14.33
N THR A 266 -17.44 5.77 -14.42
CA THR A 266 -17.92 6.38 -15.67
C THR A 266 -18.65 7.71 -15.38
N ASP A 267 -18.81 8.54 -16.40
CA ASP A 267 -19.64 9.74 -16.35
C ASP A 267 -21.03 9.46 -16.93
N SER A 268 -21.93 10.44 -16.85
CA SER A 268 -23.29 10.32 -17.42
C SER A 268 -23.31 9.96 -18.91
N ILE A 269 -22.32 10.43 -19.70
CA ILE A 269 -22.23 10.15 -21.14
C ILE A 269 -21.83 8.70 -21.37
N GLY A 270 -20.76 8.24 -20.70
CA GLY A 270 -20.32 6.85 -20.74
C GLY A 270 -21.42 5.91 -20.25
N LEU A 271 -22.09 6.27 -19.15
CA LEU A 271 -23.19 5.48 -18.59
C LEU A 271 -24.33 5.28 -19.61
N GLN A 272 -24.76 6.33 -20.29
CA GLN A 272 -25.82 6.24 -21.30
C GLN A 272 -25.50 5.25 -22.42
N HIS A 273 -24.23 5.17 -22.83
CA HIS A 273 -23.81 4.26 -23.88
C HIS A 273 -23.69 2.81 -23.38
N ILE A 274 -23.17 2.60 -22.15
CA ILE A 274 -23.05 1.24 -21.60
C ILE A 274 -24.40 0.65 -21.20
N LEU A 275 -25.40 1.46 -20.81
CA LEU A 275 -26.75 1.00 -20.46
C LEU A 275 -27.63 0.65 -21.68
N THR A 276 -27.07 0.60 -22.89
CA THR A 276 -27.76 0.08 -24.07
C THR A 276 -27.63 -1.45 -24.17
N LYS A 277 -28.49 -2.12 -24.94
CA LYS A 277 -28.37 -3.57 -25.19
C LYS A 277 -27.02 -3.97 -25.81
N ALA A 278 -26.34 -3.05 -26.49
CA ALA A 278 -24.99 -3.28 -27.00
C ALA A 278 -23.96 -3.41 -25.86
N GLY A 279 -24.16 -2.71 -24.74
CA GLY A 279 -23.38 -2.86 -23.51
C GLY A 279 -24.07 -3.82 -22.53
N ILE A 280 -24.45 -3.30 -21.36
CA ILE A 280 -25.05 -4.03 -20.23
C ILE A 280 -26.57 -3.79 -20.08
N GLY A 281 -27.20 -3.13 -21.06
CA GLY A 281 -28.60 -2.67 -21.03
C GLY A 281 -29.67 -3.76 -21.12
N GLU A 282 -29.40 -4.95 -20.61
CA GLU A 282 -30.32 -6.10 -20.61
C GLU A 282 -30.18 -6.92 -19.33
N CYS A 283 -31.12 -7.82 -19.10
CA CYS A 283 -31.03 -8.79 -18.01
C CYS A 283 -30.23 -10.01 -18.49
N PHE A 284 -29.27 -10.46 -17.68
CA PHE A 284 -28.47 -11.64 -17.97
C PHE A 284 -28.94 -12.81 -17.11
N GLU A 285 -29.55 -13.82 -17.73
CA GLU A 285 -29.98 -15.05 -17.04
C GLU A 285 -28.82 -16.02 -16.81
N ALA A 286 -27.77 -15.94 -17.62
CA ALA A 286 -26.59 -16.79 -17.56
C ALA A 286 -25.31 -15.97 -17.40
N MET A 287 -24.35 -16.52 -16.64
CA MET A 287 -23.04 -15.92 -16.41
C MET A 287 -22.29 -15.63 -17.72
N ALA A 288 -22.41 -16.51 -18.71
CA ALA A 288 -21.79 -16.32 -20.02
C ALA A 288 -22.29 -15.05 -20.73
N GLY A 289 -23.59 -14.73 -20.61
CA GLY A 289 -24.16 -13.50 -21.16
C GLY A 289 -23.57 -12.25 -20.49
N ALA A 290 -23.45 -12.26 -19.17
CA ALA A 290 -22.84 -11.17 -18.41
C ALA A 290 -21.35 -11.00 -18.75
N MET A 291 -20.61 -12.08 -18.89
CA MET A 291 -19.19 -12.04 -19.30
C MET A 291 -19.02 -11.48 -20.71
N LEU A 292 -19.85 -11.89 -21.67
CA LEU A 292 -19.83 -11.32 -23.03
C LEU A 292 -20.20 -9.83 -23.03
N ALA A 293 -21.13 -9.42 -22.16
CA ALA A 293 -21.47 -8.02 -21.97
C ALA A 293 -20.30 -7.20 -21.40
N GLU A 294 -19.57 -7.74 -20.43
CA GLU A 294 -18.32 -7.14 -19.92
C GLU A 294 -17.32 -6.90 -21.07
N VAL A 295 -17.04 -7.94 -21.88
CA VAL A 295 -16.07 -7.87 -22.98
C VAL A 295 -16.47 -6.82 -24.01
N ARG A 296 -17.71 -6.85 -24.49
CA ARG A 296 -18.16 -5.96 -25.58
C ARG A 296 -18.35 -4.49 -25.14
N THR A 297 -18.60 -4.22 -23.86
CA THR A 297 -18.90 -2.86 -23.37
C THR A 297 -17.75 -1.89 -23.63
N THR A 298 -16.49 -2.36 -23.53
CA THR A 298 -15.34 -1.52 -23.89
C THR A 298 -15.32 -1.18 -25.37
N GLN A 299 -15.69 -2.13 -26.24
CA GLN A 299 -15.73 -1.92 -27.67
C GLN A 299 -16.83 -0.94 -28.07
N VAL A 300 -18.01 -0.99 -27.43
CA VAL A 300 -19.09 -0.01 -27.64
C VAL A 300 -18.59 1.42 -27.47
N LEU A 301 -17.78 1.70 -26.43
CA LEU A 301 -17.22 3.03 -26.21
C LEU A 301 -16.15 3.39 -27.25
N ARG A 302 -15.30 2.43 -27.64
CA ARG A 302 -14.26 2.64 -28.65
C ARG A 302 -14.83 2.93 -30.03
N ASP A 303 -15.89 2.24 -30.44
CA ASP A 303 -16.57 2.46 -31.72
C ASP A 303 -17.17 3.88 -31.81
N LEU A 304 -17.51 4.48 -30.66
CA LEU A 304 -17.96 5.87 -30.55
C LEU A 304 -16.80 6.88 -30.48
N GLY A 305 -15.54 6.43 -30.54
CA GLY A 305 -14.35 7.28 -30.49
C GLY A 305 -13.86 7.62 -29.08
N TYR A 306 -14.45 7.02 -28.05
CA TYR A 306 -14.01 7.18 -26.66
C TYR A 306 -12.86 6.22 -26.32
N GLU A 307 -12.15 6.56 -25.25
CA GLU A 307 -11.06 5.78 -24.66
C GLU A 307 -11.49 5.20 -23.31
N VAL A 308 -10.72 4.21 -22.85
CA VAL A 308 -10.86 3.58 -21.54
C VAL A 308 -9.53 3.61 -20.81
N ASP A 309 -9.56 3.46 -19.50
CA ASP A 309 -8.38 3.55 -18.64
C ASP A 309 -8.43 2.51 -17.51
N THR A 310 -7.29 2.17 -16.94
CA THR A 310 -7.19 1.24 -15.81
C THR A 310 -6.08 1.66 -14.84
N PHE A 311 -6.08 1.11 -13.63
CA PHE A 311 -5.04 1.38 -12.63
C PHE A 311 -3.76 0.57 -12.85
N MET A 312 -3.82 -0.47 -13.69
CA MET A 312 -2.67 -1.33 -13.96
C MET A 312 -1.48 -0.55 -14.53
N SER A 313 -0.34 -0.58 -13.83
CA SER A 313 0.91 0.09 -14.18
C SER A 313 1.42 -0.37 -15.54
N VAL A 314 1.32 -1.67 -15.82
CA VAL A 314 1.72 -2.23 -17.14
C VAL A 314 0.93 -1.59 -18.29
N TYR A 315 -0.35 -1.25 -18.07
CA TYR A 315 -1.18 -0.62 -19.10
C TYR A 315 -0.63 0.76 -19.50
N HIS A 316 -0.05 1.47 -18.53
CA HIS A 316 0.56 2.79 -18.70
C HIS A 316 2.04 2.75 -19.06
N SER A 317 2.63 1.56 -19.09
CA SER A 317 4.03 1.41 -19.39
C SER A 317 4.32 1.66 -20.87
N GLU A 318 5.31 2.48 -21.14
CA GLU A 318 5.81 2.77 -22.49
C GLU A 318 7.33 2.67 -22.49
N ASN A 319 7.92 2.05 -23.51
CA ASN A 319 9.36 2.11 -23.69
C ASN A 319 9.82 3.54 -24.04
N ARG A 320 11.10 3.82 -23.79
CA ARG A 320 11.68 5.15 -23.97
C ARG A 320 11.54 5.68 -25.41
N ALA A 321 11.67 4.81 -26.40
CA ALA A 321 11.53 5.18 -27.81
C ALA A 321 10.10 5.70 -28.11
N ALA A 322 9.07 4.98 -27.67
CA ALA A 322 7.67 5.36 -27.80
C ALA A 322 7.37 6.67 -27.05
N LYS A 323 7.86 6.80 -25.80
CA LYS A 323 7.75 8.02 -25.00
C LYS A 323 8.33 9.23 -25.74
N TYR A 324 9.53 9.08 -26.29
CA TYR A 324 10.22 10.16 -27.01
C TYR A 324 9.51 10.51 -28.31
N ALA A 325 8.99 9.53 -29.06
CA ALA A 325 8.17 9.77 -30.23
C ALA A 325 6.92 10.60 -29.88
N ARG A 326 6.21 10.25 -28.80
CA ARG A 326 5.05 11.00 -28.30
C ARG A 326 5.42 12.43 -27.89
N MET A 327 6.51 12.61 -27.14
CA MET A 327 6.97 13.95 -26.74
C MET A 327 7.34 14.81 -27.95
N ARG A 328 8.01 14.24 -28.96
CA ARG A 328 8.29 14.93 -30.23
C ARG A 328 7.01 15.31 -30.96
N ALA A 329 6.01 14.43 -31.01
CA ALA A 329 4.71 14.72 -31.62
C ALA A 329 3.94 15.83 -30.87
N LYS A 330 3.94 15.83 -29.53
CA LYS A 330 3.35 16.92 -28.73
C LYS A 330 4.06 18.25 -28.97
N LYS A 331 5.41 18.24 -28.98
CA LYS A 331 6.23 19.41 -29.29
C LYS A 331 5.92 19.95 -30.68
N ALA A 332 5.78 19.08 -31.69
CA ALA A 332 5.41 19.47 -33.05
C ALA A 332 4.02 20.10 -33.15
N LYS A 333 3.08 19.70 -32.27
CA LYS A 333 1.73 20.30 -32.14
C LYS A 333 1.70 21.56 -31.27
N GLY A 334 2.85 22.07 -30.83
CA GLY A 334 2.93 23.27 -29.97
C GLY A 334 2.44 23.03 -28.53
N ILE A 335 2.16 21.79 -28.14
CA ILE A 335 1.70 21.44 -26.79
C ILE A 335 2.92 21.46 -25.86
N LYS A 336 3.06 22.52 -25.06
CA LYS A 336 4.06 22.59 -24.00
C LYS A 336 3.72 21.57 -22.91
N GLN A 337 4.74 20.95 -22.34
CA GLN A 337 4.61 20.00 -21.23
C GLN A 337 3.85 20.66 -20.07
N PHE A 338 2.91 19.94 -19.45
CA PHE A 338 2.21 20.40 -18.24
C PHE A 338 3.25 20.83 -17.19
N LYS A 339 3.25 22.12 -16.83
CA LYS A 339 3.83 22.57 -15.57
C LYS A 339 2.89 22.11 -14.47
N ARG A 340 3.39 21.33 -13.52
CA ARG A 340 2.69 21.05 -12.28
C ARG A 340 2.68 22.35 -11.46
N GLY A 341 1.54 23.05 -11.42
CA GLY A 341 1.28 24.14 -10.47
C GLY A 341 1.37 25.58 -10.97
N GLU A 342 0.58 25.98 -11.98
CA GLU A 342 0.27 27.41 -12.18
C GLU A 342 -1.25 27.59 -12.01
N ILE A 343 -1.65 27.87 -10.76
CA ILE A 343 -2.86 28.66 -10.47
C ILE A 343 -2.47 30.09 -10.85
N GLU A 344 -3.25 30.69 -11.74
CA GLU A 344 -3.04 32.03 -12.26
C GLU A 344 -2.97 33.05 -11.12
N SER A 345 -1.80 33.69 -10.96
CA SER A 345 -1.72 35.08 -10.52
C SER A 345 -0.48 35.75 -11.11
N GLY A 346 -0.74 36.82 -11.87
CA GLY A 346 0.08 38.00 -12.11
C GLY A 346 1.62 37.89 -12.25
N ALA A 347 2.07 38.20 -13.47
CA ALA A 347 3.19 39.07 -13.79
C ALA A 347 4.67 38.58 -13.67
N GLU A 348 5.43 39.03 -14.68
CA GLU A 348 6.88 39.29 -14.76
C GLU A 348 7.89 38.17 -15.16
N THR A 349 8.32 38.30 -16.43
CA THR A 349 9.70 38.42 -16.95
C THR A 349 10.93 37.76 -16.28
N VAL A 350 11.57 36.91 -17.11
CA VAL A 350 13.02 36.65 -17.36
C VAL A 350 13.86 35.93 -16.29
N VAL A 351 14.62 34.90 -16.74
CA VAL A 351 16.10 34.76 -16.68
C VAL A 351 16.45 33.27 -16.75
N ALA A 352 17.20 32.89 -17.79
CA ALA A 352 17.90 31.61 -17.84
C ALA A 352 18.97 31.59 -16.75
N ARG A 353 18.72 30.85 -15.66
CA ARG A 353 19.67 30.65 -14.57
C ARG A 353 19.90 29.14 -14.45
N GLU A 354 21.14 28.73 -14.71
CA GLU A 354 21.65 27.38 -14.41
C GLU A 354 21.20 27.03 -12.98
N THR A 355 20.46 25.93 -12.81
CA THR A 355 19.84 25.62 -11.52
C THR A 355 20.91 25.30 -10.49
N GLU A 356 20.68 25.70 -9.24
CA GLU A 356 21.61 25.45 -8.13
C GLU A 356 21.89 23.95 -7.95
N GLU A 357 20.97 23.07 -8.40
CA GLU A 357 21.15 21.63 -8.47
C GLU A 357 22.15 21.17 -9.53
N GLU A 358 22.18 21.77 -10.72
CA GLU A 358 23.20 21.45 -11.75
C GLU A 358 24.59 21.87 -11.30
N LYS A 359 24.70 23.00 -10.59
CA LYS A 359 25.96 23.46 -9.98
C LYS A 359 26.39 22.53 -8.84
N LYS A 360 25.46 22.16 -7.94
CA LYS A 360 25.73 21.21 -6.85
C LYS A 360 26.10 19.83 -7.36
N ALA A 361 25.52 19.36 -8.47
CA ALA A 361 25.85 18.08 -9.08
C ALA A 361 27.26 18.08 -9.71
N LYS A 362 27.65 19.17 -10.39
CA LYS A 362 29.01 19.33 -10.92
C LYS A 362 30.05 19.45 -9.80
N GLU A 363 29.76 20.21 -8.75
CA GLU A 363 30.62 20.35 -7.58
C GLU A 363 30.74 19.05 -6.77
N ALA A 364 29.66 18.28 -6.62
CA ALA A 364 29.68 16.98 -5.97
C ALA A 364 30.50 15.95 -6.77
N LYS A 365 30.40 15.98 -8.10
CA LYS A 365 31.21 15.12 -8.97
C LYS A 365 32.70 15.46 -8.89
N ALA A 366 33.04 16.76 -8.92
CA ALA A 366 34.41 17.22 -8.78
C ALA A 366 34.99 16.88 -7.39
N LYS A 367 34.22 17.06 -6.31
CA LYS A 367 34.64 16.67 -4.95
C LYS A 367 34.87 15.16 -4.83
N LYS A 368 34.03 14.34 -5.46
CA LYS A 368 34.17 12.87 -5.43
C LYS A 368 35.41 12.40 -6.20
N GLU A 369 35.70 13.02 -7.35
CA GLU A 369 36.92 12.75 -8.13
C GLU A 369 38.18 13.22 -7.36
N GLU A 370 38.12 14.36 -6.67
CA GLU A 370 39.21 14.86 -5.83
C GLU A 370 39.44 14.00 -4.57
N GLU A 371 38.38 13.55 -3.90
CA GLU A 371 38.45 12.62 -2.77
C GLU A 371 39.03 11.26 -3.19
N GLU A 372 38.64 10.74 -4.35
CA GLU A 372 39.18 9.48 -4.87
C GLU A 372 40.67 9.61 -5.22
N LYS A 373 41.08 10.77 -5.77
CA LYS A 373 42.50 11.08 -6.02
C LYS A 373 43.29 11.20 -4.72
N LYS A 374 42.78 11.94 -3.73
CA LYS A 374 43.40 12.08 -2.41
C LYS A 374 43.48 10.76 -1.66
N ALA A 375 42.47 9.89 -1.79
CA ALA A 375 42.49 8.55 -1.20
C ALA A 375 43.56 7.65 -1.84
N LYS A 376 43.73 7.72 -3.17
CA LYS A 376 44.81 7.02 -3.89
C LYS A 376 46.19 7.53 -3.48
N GLU A 377 46.36 8.85 -3.37
CA GLU A 377 47.62 9.47 -2.93
C GLU A 377 47.93 9.16 -1.45
N ALA A 378 46.93 9.20 -0.56
CA ALA A 378 47.09 8.85 0.85
C ALA A 378 47.44 7.37 1.04
N LYS A 379 46.85 6.48 0.23
CA LYS A 379 47.19 5.04 0.24
C LYS A 379 48.63 4.82 -0.22
N ALA A 380 49.05 5.46 -1.30
CA ALA A 380 50.43 5.39 -1.79
C ALA A 380 51.43 5.96 -0.76
N ALA A 381 51.08 7.05 -0.08
CA ALA A 381 51.89 7.64 0.98
C ALA A 381 51.98 6.74 2.22
N LYS A 382 50.89 6.07 2.60
CA LYS A 382 50.87 5.13 3.73
C LYS A 382 51.67 3.86 3.42
N GLU A 383 51.57 3.31 2.22
CA GLU A 383 52.38 2.17 1.75
C GLU A 383 53.88 2.54 1.69
N ALA A 384 54.22 3.76 1.27
CA ALA A 384 55.60 4.26 1.28
C ALA A 384 56.14 4.50 2.70
N LYS A 385 55.28 4.96 3.62
CA LYS A 385 55.63 5.18 5.04
C LYS A 385 55.80 3.87 5.78
N GLU A 386 54.91 2.89 5.57
CA GLU A 386 55.04 1.54 6.13
C GLU A 386 56.29 0.82 5.60
N LYS A 387 56.67 1.05 4.34
CA LYS A 387 57.93 0.54 3.79
C LYS A 387 59.15 1.16 4.47
N LYS A 388 59.14 2.48 4.70
CA LYS A 388 60.21 3.20 5.43
C LYS A 388 60.25 2.88 6.92
N GLU A 389 59.11 2.65 7.57
CA GLU A 389 59.04 2.25 8.98
C GLU A 389 59.46 0.78 9.18
N LYS A 390 59.17 -0.12 8.23
CA LYS A 390 59.73 -1.49 8.23
C LYS A 390 61.24 -1.50 8.01
N GLU A 391 61.78 -0.59 7.18
CA GLU A 391 63.23 -0.41 7.01
C GLU A 391 63.91 0.25 8.23
N ALA A 392 63.20 1.12 8.97
CA ALA A 392 63.71 1.77 10.18
C ALA A 392 63.58 0.90 11.46
N ALA A 393 62.56 0.06 11.57
CA ALA A 393 62.38 -0.85 12.71
C ALA A 393 63.37 -2.04 12.70
N ALA A 394 63.95 -2.38 11.54
CA ALA A 394 65.05 -3.35 11.44
C ALA A 394 66.36 -2.87 12.10
N ALA A 395 66.46 -1.59 12.49
CA ALA A 395 67.66 -1.00 13.09
C ALA A 395 67.66 -0.91 14.63
N LYS A 396 66.58 -1.29 15.33
CA LYS A 396 66.53 -1.28 16.80
C LYS A 396 65.63 -2.37 17.39
N THR A 397 66.18 -3.56 17.58
CA THR A 397 65.87 -4.42 18.74
C THR A 397 66.93 -5.51 18.88
N THR A 398 67.72 -5.40 19.95
CA THR A 398 68.53 -6.50 20.49
C THR A 398 67.62 -7.57 21.06
N SER A 399 67.51 -8.69 20.35
CA SER A 399 67.08 -9.98 20.90
C SER A 399 68.20 -10.97 20.61
N THR A 400 68.71 -11.61 21.65
CA THR A 400 69.82 -12.56 21.63
C THR A 400 69.40 -13.92 21.07
N HIS A 401 69.03 -13.93 19.79
CA HIS A 401 68.96 -15.13 18.97
C HIS A 401 69.49 -14.78 17.59
N ILE A 402 70.62 -15.38 17.20
CA ILE A 402 71.18 -15.24 15.85
C ILE A 402 70.40 -16.23 14.98
N PRO A 403 69.50 -15.77 14.10
CA PRO A 403 68.78 -16.68 13.23
C PRO A 403 69.78 -17.33 12.27
N THR A 404 69.71 -18.64 12.16
CA THR A 404 70.48 -19.41 11.20
C THR A 404 70.15 -18.97 9.77
N ALA A 405 71.06 -19.17 8.81
CA ALA A 405 70.80 -18.84 7.41
C ALA A 405 69.53 -19.51 6.85
N SER A 406 69.15 -20.65 7.44
CA SER A 406 67.90 -21.37 7.16
C SER A 406 66.66 -20.61 7.63
N GLU A 407 66.69 -20.00 8.81
CA GLU A 407 65.55 -19.25 9.39
C GLU A 407 65.31 -17.93 8.66
N VAL A 408 66.37 -17.25 8.22
CA VAL A 408 66.26 -16.03 7.40
C VAL A 408 65.70 -16.35 6.01
N ALA A 409 66.13 -17.45 5.40
CA ALA A 409 65.58 -17.91 4.12
C ALA A 409 64.11 -18.32 4.24
N ALA A 410 63.74 -19.02 5.33
CA ALA A 410 62.36 -19.40 5.61
C ALA A 410 61.45 -18.19 5.85
N ALA A 411 61.90 -17.18 6.60
CA ALA A 411 61.14 -15.94 6.82
C ALA A 411 60.91 -15.15 5.52
N LYS A 412 61.92 -15.11 4.63
CA LYS A 412 61.81 -14.44 3.34
C LYS A 412 60.85 -15.17 2.39
N ALA A 413 60.90 -16.51 2.36
CA ALA A 413 59.97 -17.33 1.60
C ALA A 413 58.52 -17.19 2.12
N ALA A 414 58.34 -17.13 3.44
CA ALA A 414 57.02 -16.92 4.06
C ALA A 414 56.44 -15.53 3.75
N GLU A 415 57.28 -14.49 3.73
CA GLU A 415 56.88 -13.13 3.36
C GLU A 415 56.48 -13.05 1.87
N GLU A 416 57.26 -13.66 0.98
CA GLU A 416 56.94 -13.74 -0.46
C GLU A 416 55.63 -14.51 -0.70
N GLU A 417 55.40 -15.61 0.01
CA GLU A 417 54.16 -16.37 -0.07
C GLU A 417 52.96 -15.57 0.46
N ARG A 418 53.13 -14.82 1.55
CA ARG A 418 52.08 -13.93 2.09
C ARG A 418 51.71 -12.85 1.09
N VAL A 419 52.71 -12.17 0.51
CA VAL A 419 52.49 -11.13 -0.51
C VAL A 419 51.81 -11.71 -1.76
N ARG A 420 52.16 -12.94 -2.16
CA ARG A 420 51.47 -13.64 -3.25
C ARG A 420 50.00 -13.90 -2.90
N LYS A 421 49.71 -14.48 -1.73
CA LYS A 421 48.34 -14.75 -1.27
C LYS A 421 47.51 -13.48 -1.15
N GLU A 422 48.10 -12.37 -0.71
CA GLU A 422 47.43 -11.07 -0.61
C GLU A 422 47.09 -10.49 -1.99
N LYS A 423 48.00 -10.62 -2.97
CA LYS A 423 47.72 -10.23 -4.37
C LYS A 423 46.64 -11.10 -5.01
N GLU A 424 46.69 -12.41 -4.79
CA GLU A 424 45.66 -13.36 -5.27
C GLU A 424 44.30 -13.06 -4.64
N ALA A 425 44.25 -12.81 -3.33
CA ALA A 425 43.03 -12.44 -2.63
C ALA A 425 42.45 -11.10 -3.11
N LYS A 426 43.30 -10.09 -3.36
CA LYS A 426 42.88 -8.81 -3.91
C LYS A 426 42.33 -8.95 -5.33
N ALA A 427 42.98 -9.72 -6.19
CA ALA A 427 42.50 -10.00 -7.55
C ALA A 427 41.16 -10.74 -7.53
N ALA A 428 41.01 -11.72 -6.64
CA ALA A 428 39.75 -12.44 -6.46
C ALA A 428 38.62 -11.51 -5.94
N ALA A 429 38.93 -10.59 -5.04
CA ALA A 429 37.97 -9.61 -4.53
C ALA A 429 37.55 -8.58 -5.59
N GLU A 430 38.48 -8.10 -6.43
CA GLU A 430 38.19 -7.21 -7.55
C GLU A 430 37.31 -7.90 -8.61
N GLU A 431 37.57 -9.17 -8.90
CA GLU A 431 36.76 -9.97 -9.81
C GLU A 431 35.36 -10.25 -9.26
N ALA A 432 35.24 -10.60 -7.98
CA ALA A 432 33.95 -10.75 -7.31
C ALA A 432 33.15 -9.43 -7.32
N ALA A 433 33.81 -8.30 -7.08
CA ALA A 433 33.18 -6.97 -7.17
C ALA A 433 32.73 -6.63 -8.59
N ARG A 434 33.49 -7.00 -9.63
CA ARG A 434 33.11 -6.84 -11.03
C ARG A 434 31.87 -7.66 -11.39
N ILE A 435 31.85 -8.94 -11.01
CA ILE A 435 30.69 -9.82 -11.22
C ILE A 435 29.47 -9.29 -10.47
N GLN A 436 29.65 -8.83 -9.23
CA GLN A 436 28.55 -8.26 -8.46
C GLN A 436 28.04 -6.95 -9.08
N LYS A 437 28.93 -6.11 -9.58
CA LYS A 437 28.56 -4.90 -10.32
C LYS A 437 27.80 -5.24 -11.59
N GLU A 438 28.24 -6.20 -12.40
CA GLU A 438 27.52 -6.61 -13.60
C GLU A 438 26.12 -7.18 -13.27
N LYS A 439 26.00 -7.96 -12.19
CA LYS A 439 24.69 -8.41 -11.69
C LYS A 439 23.81 -7.25 -11.27
N ASN A 440 24.37 -6.27 -10.54
CA ASN A 440 23.64 -5.07 -10.11
C ASN A 440 23.26 -4.18 -11.29
N ASP A 441 24.12 -4.06 -12.30
CA ASP A 441 23.89 -3.28 -13.52
C ASP A 441 22.81 -3.95 -14.38
N LYS A 442 22.72 -5.29 -14.41
CA LYS A 442 21.60 -6.03 -15.03
C LYS A 442 20.29 -5.97 -14.22
N LEU A 443 20.37 -5.77 -12.90
CA LEU A 443 19.21 -5.50 -12.04
C LEU A 443 18.70 -4.06 -12.20
N LEU A 444 19.58 -3.13 -12.58
CA LEU A 444 19.25 -1.76 -12.92
C LEU A 444 18.67 -1.70 -14.33
N LEU A 445 17.34 -1.74 -14.38
CA LEU A 445 16.49 -1.49 -15.55
C LEU A 445 16.41 -2.71 -16.48
N ILE A 446 15.21 -3.28 -16.53
CA ILE A 446 14.67 -3.92 -17.74
C ILE A 446 15.16 -3.09 -18.94
N GLU A 447 15.89 -3.70 -19.88
CA GLU A 447 16.37 -2.96 -21.05
C GLU A 447 15.13 -2.32 -21.71
N ASP A 448 15.23 -1.08 -22.23
CA ASP A 448 14.08 -0.37 -22.82
C ASP A 448 13.35 -1.22 -23.90
N ASN A 449 14.01 -2.24 -24.45
CA ASN A 449 13.48 -3.19 -25.44
C ASN A 449 12.60 -4.30 -24.85
N ASP A 450 12.75 -4.64 -23.57
CA ASP A 450 11.99 -5.71 -22.90
C ASP A 450 10.62 -5.21 -22.39
N MET A 451 10.41 -3.89 -22.36
CA MET A 451 9.09 -3.30 -22.08
C MET A 451 8.27 -3.24 -23.38
N PRO A 452 7.16 -4.02 -23.49
CA PRO A 452 6.30 -3.97 -24.65
C PRO A 452 5.70 -2.56 -24.79
N GLY A 453 6.13 -1.83 -25.83
CA GLY A 453 5.58 -0.52 -26.13
C GLY A 453 4.10 -0.65 -26.48
N TYR A 454 3.21 -0.10 -25.63
CA TYR A 454 1.76 -0.25 -25.73
C TYR A 454 1.28 -1.70 -25.58
N PHE A 455 1.64 -2.32 -24.46
CA PHE A 455 1.24 -3.67 -24.09
C PHE A 455 -0.22 -4.05 -24.39
N TRP A 456 -1.15 -3.13 -24.15
CA TRP A 456 -2.59 -3.33 -24.40
C TRP A 456 -2.97 -3.42 -25.89
N ARG A 457 -2.13 -2.97 -26.83
CA ARG A 457 -2.43 -2.97 -28.29
C ARG A 457 -2.40 -4.36 -28.88
N GLU A 458 -1.49 -5.19 -28.40
CA GLU A 458 -1.31 -6.53 -28.97
C GLU A 458 -2.40 -7.49 -28.48
N CYS A 459 -2.96 -7.21 -27.30
CA CYS A 459 -4.04 -7.96 -26.67
C CYS A 459 -3.83 -9.49 -26.65
N LYS A 460 -2.58 -9.93 -26.45
CA LYS A 460 -2.18 -11.35 -26.46
C LYS A 460 -2.27 -12.03 -25.08
N HIS A 461 -2.64 -11.28 -24.05
CA HIS A 461 -2.57 -11.71 -22.68
C HIS A 461 -3.95 -12.08 -22.13
N GLU A 462 -3.99 -13.04 -21.22
CA GLU A 462 -5.24 -13.44 -20.57
C GLU A 462 -5.46 -12.67 -19.26
N ASP A 463 -6.21 -13.27 -18.32
CA ASP A 463 -6.70 -12.64 -17.10
C ASP A 463 -5.57 -12.46 -16.06
N TRP A 464 -5.30 -11.20 -15.72
CA TRP A 464 -4.27 -10.81 -14.76
C TRP A 464 -4.64 -11.03 -13.30
N LEU A 465 -5.91 -11.30 -13.01
CA LEU A 465 -6.42 -11.45 -11.66
C LEU A 465 -6.39 -12.92 -11.22
N GLY A 466 -5.23 -13.55 -11.31
CA GLY A 466 -4.96 -14.92 -10.87
C GLY A 466 -3.62 -15.07 -10.13
N PRO A 467 -3.36 -16.23 -9.50
CA PRO A 467 -2.07 -16.49 -8.86
C PRO A 467 -0.94 -16.53 -9.89
N GLY A 468 0.09 -15.70 -9.72
CA GLY A 468 1.27 -15.67 -10.61
C GLY A 468 1.02 -15.08 -12.00
N SER A 469 -0.23 -14.72 -12.34
CA SER A 469 -0.59 -14.27 -13.68
C SER A 469 0.00 -12.90 -14.00
N TYR A 470 0.23 -12.04 -13.01
CA TYR A 470 0.77 -10.70 -13.22
C TYR A 470 2.30 -10.69 -13.18
N PHE A 471 2.93 -11.05 -14.31
CA PHE A 471 4.39 -11.11 -14.48
C PHE A 471 5.10 -11.99 -13.44
N GLY A 472 4.53 -13.17 -13.15
CA GLY A 472 5.05 -14.08 -12.12
C GLY A 472 4.65 -13.70 -10.70
N THR A 473 3.81 -12.68 -10.55
CA THR A 473 3.28 -12.18 -9.26
C THR A 473 1.74 -12.04 -9.35
N PHE A 474 1.15 -11.15 -8.57
CA PHE A 474 -0.26 -10.77 -8.63
C PHE A 474 -0.38 -9.24 -8.61
N VAL A 475 -1.54 -8.71 -9.01
CA VAL A 475 -1.77 -7.27 -8.94
C VAL A 475 -1.96 -6.86 -7.49
N HIS A 476 -0.99 -6.11 -6.94
CA HIS A 476 -0.98 -5.75 -5.53
C HIS A 476 -2.11 -4.75 -5.22
N PRO A 477 -2.79 -4.81 -4.06
CA PRO A 477 -3.95 -3.94 -3.80
C PRO A 477 -3.62 -2.44 -3.74
N TYR A 478 -2.38 -2.06 -3.43
CA TYR A 478 -1.93 -0.66 -3.53
C TYR A 478 -1.77 -0.14 -4.97
N GLU A 479 -1.80 -1.01 -5.98
CA GLU A 479 -1.88 -0.60 -7.38
C GLU A 479 -3.32 -0.24 -7.76
N ASN A 480 -4.28 -1.05 -7.31
CA ASN A 480 -5.68 -0.99 -7.76
C ASN A 480 -6.69 -0.48 -6.73
N LEU A 481 -6.27 -0.21 -5.50
CA LEU A 481 -7.09 -0.02 -4.29
C LEU A 481 -7.98 -1.22 -3.91
N PHE A 482 -8.18 -2.20 -4.79
CA PHE A 482 -9.05 -3.34 -4.55
C PHE A 482 -8.39 -4.64 -4.98
N MET A 483 -8.76 -5.73 -4.32
CA MET A 483 -8.26 -7.06 -4.62
C MET A 483 -9.41 -8.02 -4.89
N LYS A 484 -9.28 -8.81 -5.95
CA LYS A 484 -10.20 -9.91 -6.25
C LYS A 484 -10.04 -11.01 -5.20
N SER A 485 -11.08 -11.26 -4.39
CA SER A 485 -10.95 -12.14 -3.22
C SER A 485 -11.51 -13.55 -3.41
N HIS A 486 -12.36 -13.80 -4.43
CA HIS A 486 -12.94 -15.14 -4.62
C HIS A 486 -12.02 -16.14 -5.36
N ARG A 487 -10.83 -15.71 -5.81
CA ARG A 487 -9.94 -16.51 -6.67
C ARG A 487 -8.73 -17.10 -5.94
N LYS A 488 -8.61 -16.87 -4.63
CA LYS A 488 -7.46 -17.28 -3.82
C LYS A 488 -6.11 -16.89 -4.44
N ILE A 489 -6.03 -15.62 -4.88
CA ILE A 489 -4.86 -15.09 -5.58
C ILE A 489 -3.65 -15.06 -4.65
N GLU A 490 -3.83 -14.42 -3.49
CA GLU A 490 -2.90 -14.43 -2.37
C GLU A 490 -3.68 -14.12 -1.09
N ASP A 491 -4.18 -15.18 -0.44
CA ASP A 491 -4.99 -15.08 0.77
C ASP A 491 -4.21 -14.46 1.95
N THR A 492 -2.91 -14.70 2.05
CA THR A 492 -2.07 -14.15 3.12
C THR A 492 -1.98 -12.64 3.02
N VAL A 493 -1.80 -12.12 1.81
CA VAL A 493 -1.75 -10.68 1.55
C VAL A 493 -3.11 -10.06 1.80
N LEU A 494 -4.19 -10.67 1.30
CA LEU A 494 -5.55 -10.18 1.52
C LEU A 494 -5.89 -10.10 3.02
N ASP A 495 -5.59 -11.16 3.77
CA ASP A 495 -5.88 -11.25 5.20
C ASP A 495 -5.03 -10.27 6.01
N ASN A 496 -3.74 -10.15 5.70
CA ASN A 496 -2.87 -9.22 6.39
C ASN A 496 -3.25 -7.77 6.11
N LEU A 497 -3.52 -7.42 4.84
CA LEU A 497 -3.98 -6.07 4.50
C LEU A 497 -5.33 -5.75 5.15
N THR A 498 -6.25 -6.72 5.22
CA THR A 498 -7.53 -6.57 5.94
C THR A 498 -7.26 -6.25 7.42
N LYS A 499 -6.48 -7.10 8.12
CA LYS A 499 -6.15 -6.93 9.54
C LYS A 499 -5.42 -5.62 9.84
N TRP A 500 -4.49 -5.22 8.97
CA TRP A 500 -3.76 -3.97 9.14
C TRP A 500 -4.64 -2.75 8.89
N HIS A 501 -5.60 -2.84 7.94
CA HIS A 501 -6.57 -1.78 7.70
C HIS A 501 -7.62 -1.64 8.81
N ASP A 502 -8.01 -2.76 9.43
CA ASP A 502 -8.84 -2.73 10.64
C ASP A 502 -8.04 -2.13 11.82
N GLY A 503 -6.84 -2.66 12.07
CA GLY A 503 -6.05 -2.35 13.25
C GLY A 503 -5.54 -0.91 13.33
N TRP A 504 -5.40 -0.22 12.20
CA TRP A 504 -4.92 1.17 12.17
C TRP A 504 -6.03 2.24 12.12
N GLY A 505 -7.31 1.82 12.12
CA GLY A 505 -8.51 2.66 12.12
C GLY A 505 -8.73 3.58 10.90
N TYR A 506 -8.47 3.15 9.66
CA TYR A 506 -8.76 3.99 8.48
C TYR A 506 -10.27 4.01 8.19
N GLU A 507 -10.83 5.20 8.01
CA GLU A 507 -12.16 5.40 7.48
C GLU A 507 -12.12 6.40 6.32
N SER A 508 -12.83 6.12 5.22
CA SER A 508 -12.88 7.07 4.10
C SER A 508 -13.56 8.39 4.46
N TYR A 509 -14.37 8.45 5.53
CA TYR A 509 -14.90 9.69 6.10
C TYR A 509 -13.81 10.70 6.50
N ASP A 510 -12.59 10.26 6.78
CA ASP A 510 -11.50 11.13 7.23
C ASP A 510 -10.71 11.75 6.06
N VAL A 511 -10.90 11.25 4.83
CA VAL A 511 -10.14 11.67 3.64
C VAL A 511 -10.99 12.07 2.44
N CYS A 512 -12.26 11.68 2.39
CA CYS A 512 -13.19 11.99 1.30
C CYS A 512 -14.15 13.11 1.68
N TYR A 513 -13.95 14.31 1.12
CA TYR A 513 -14.74 15.50 1.42
C TYR A 513 -15.49 16.02 0.21
#